data_AF-A0A940UXG0-F1
#
_entry.id   AF-A0A940UXG0-F1
#
_cell.length_a   1.000
_cell.length_b   1.000
_cell.length_c   1.000
_cell.angle_alpha   90.00
_cell.angle_beta   90.00
_cell.angle_gamma   90.00
#
_symmetry.space_group_name_H-M   'P 1'
#
loop_
_entity.id
_entity.type
_entity.pdbx_description
1 polymer ?
#
loop_
_entity_poly.entity_id
_entity_poly.type
_entity_poly.pdbx_seq_one_letter_code
_entity_poly.pdbx_strand_id
1 'polypeptide(L)'
;LRITASDLEHGLNFRSKAIGLNPFSPEGAPVSLSVQGSKIDWDQRNGTATPVPSRKWISEEIEDIKLIPYGCTNLRMTEMPII
;
A
#
# COMPACT_ATOMS: atom_id res chain seq x y z
N LEU A 1 -6.07 0.28 19.61
CA LEU A 1 -6.85 0.77 18.45
C LEU A 1 -7.58 -0.41 17.83
N ARG A 2 -8.92 -0.38 17.84
CA ARG A 2 -9.78 -1.35 17.16
C ARG A 2 -10.44 -0.60 16.01
N ILE A 3 -9.97 -0.84 14.79
CA ILE A 3 -10.55 -0.26 13.57
C ILE A 3 -11.68 -1.19 13.13
N THR A 4 -12.85 -0.63 12.86
CA THR A 4 -14.00 -1.33 12.28
C THR A 4 -14.08 -1.08 10.78
N ALA A 5 -14.87 -1.89 10.06
CA ALA A 5 -15.10 -1.66 8.63
C ALA A 5 -15.68 -0.27 8.35
N SER A 6 -16.59 0.21 9.21
CA SER A 6 -17.19 1.53 9.09
C SER A 6 -16.18 2.67 9.26
N ASP A 7 -15.15 2.50 10.08
CA ASP A 7 -14.08 3.51 10.22
C ASP A 7 -13.27 3.62 8.92
N LEU A 8 -13.08 2.51 8.21
CA LEU A 8 -12.36 2.48 6.94
C LEU A 8 -13.16 3.14 5.81
N GLU A 9 -14.48 2.96 5.78
CA GLU A 9 -15.34 3.54 4.73
C GLU A 9 -15.30 5.08 4.71
N HIS A 10 -15.11 5.73 5.85
CA HIS A 10 -15.03 7.18 5.94
C HIS A 10 -13.62 7.74 5.71
N GLY A 11 -12.58 6.94 5.96
CA GLY A 11 -11.18 7.36 5.80
C GLY A 11 -10.59 7.10 4.41
N LEU A 12 -11.25 6.27 3.58
CA LEU A 12 -10.77 5.85 2.27
C LEU A 12 -11.44 6.62 1.14
N ASN A 13 -10.64 7.23 0.28
CA ASN A 13 -11.13 7.86 -0.94
C ASN A 13 -10.86 6.95 -2.15
N PHE A 14 -11.90 6.31 -2.68
CA PHE A 14 -11.81 5.48 -3.88
C PHE A 14 -11.95 6.29 -5.16
N ARG A 15 -11.12 5.97 -6.16
CA ARG A 15 -11.22 6.51 -7.52
C ARG A 15 -11.05 5.39 -8.54
N SER A 16 -11.91 5.41 -9.55
CA SER A 16 -11.81 4.59 -10.76
C SER A 16 -11.61 5.47 -11.99
N LYS A 17 -10.91 4.94 -12.99
CA LYS A 17 -10.63 5.58 -14.27
C LYS A 17 -10.86 4.58 -15.39
N ALA A 18 -11.07 5.09 -16.61
CA ALA A 18 -11.04 4.23 -17.80
C ALA A 18 -9.66 3.58 -17.95
N ILE A 19 -9.65 2.34 -18.46
CA ILE A 19 -8.42 1.61 -18.76
C ILE A 19 -7.67 2.36 -19.87
N GLY A 20 -6.50 2.88 -19.54
CA GLY A 20 -5.62 3.58 -20.48
C GLY A 20 -4.69 2.64 -21.24
N LEU A 21 -3.78 3.22 -22.02
CA LEU A 21 -2.81 2.46 -22.82
C LEU A 21 -1.84 1.61 -21.97
N ASN A 22 -1.47 2.08 -20.79
CA ASN A 22 -0.52 1.43 -19.89
C ASN A 22 -1.17 1.13 -18.53
N PRO A 23 -2.12 0.17 -18.43
CA PRO A 23 -2.92 -0.06 -17.23
C PRO A 23 -2.12 -0.62 -16.04
N PHE A 24 -0.91 -1.12 -16.30
CA PHE A 24 0.00 -1.70 -15.32
C PHE A 24 1.07 -0.71 -14.82
N SER A 25 1.04 0.56 -15.25
CA SER A 25 1.93 1.58 -14.67
C SER A 25 1.30 2.23 -13.43
N PRO A 26 2.11 2.81 -12.52
CA PRO A 26 1.58 3.52 -11.35
C PRO A 26 0.64 4.69 -11.69
N GLU A 27 0.87 5.33 -12.83
CA GLU A 27 0.08 6.44 -13.36
C GLU A 27 -1.18 5.94 -14.05
N GLY A 28 -1.08 4.82 -14.78
CA GLY A 28 -2.15 4.22 -15.56
C GLY A 28 -3.05 3.25 -14.79
N ALA A 29 -2.78 3.03 -13.50
CA ALA A 29 -3.60 2.20 -12.62
C ALA A 29 -5.10 2.60 -12.73
N PRO A 30 -5.99 1.67 -13.12
CA PRO A 30 -7.41 1.99 -13.37
C PRO A 30 -8.20 2.22 -12.07
N VAL A 31 -7.65 1.80 -10.93
CA VAL A 31 -8.24 2.00 -9.61
C VAL A 31 -7.16 2.49 -8.64
N SER A 32 -7.55 3.35 -7.70
CA SER A 32 -6.68 3.79 -6.60
C SER A 32 -7.48 4.12 -5.36
N LEU A 33 -6.85 3.98 -4.20
CA LEU A 33 -7.35 4.50 -2.92
C LEU A 33 -6.40 5.58 -2.40
N SER A 34 -6.94 6.59 -1.73
CA SER A 34 -6.17 7.56 -0.97
C SER A 34 -6.61 7.54 0.50
N VAL A 35 -5.64 7.56 1.41
CA VAL A 35 -5.86 7.48 2.86
C VAL A 35 -4.79 8.27 3.61
N GLN A 36 -5.17 8.85 4.74
CA GLN A 36 -4.23 9.47 5.67
C GLN A 36 -3.64 8.38 6.57
N GLY A 37 -2.31 8.32 6.69
CA GLY A 37 -1.65 7.33 7.55
C GLY A 37 -0.36 7.86 8.16
N SER A 38 0.16 7.16 9.17
CA SER A 38 1.43 7.48 9.82
C SER A 38 2.35 6.27 9.78
N LYS A 39 3.66 6.52 9.71
CA LYS A 39 4.67 5.47 9.77
C LYS A 39 4.66 4.80 11.15
N ILE A 40 4.86 3.49 11.16
CA ILE A 40 4.95 2.68 12.37
C ILE A 40 6.19 1.80 12.30
N ASP A 41 6.77 1.50 13.46
CA ASP A 41 7.80 0.47 13.54
C ASP A 41 7.22 -0.92 13.28
N TRP A 42 7.77 -1.59 12.25
CA TRP A 42 7.36 -2.94 11.88
C TRP A 42 8.58 -3.85 11.80
N ASP A 43 8.70 -4.73 12.78
CA ASP A 43 9.80 -5.70 12.86
C ASP A 43 9.85 -6.57 11.60
N GLN A 44 11.06 -6.96 11.19
CA GLN A 44 11.29 -7.88 10.08
C GLN A 44 11.95 -9.18 10.56
N ARG A 45 11.52 -10.32 10.01
CA ARG A 45 12.19 -11.62 10.14
C ARG A 45 12.34 -12.25 8.76
N ASN A 46 13.53 -12.77 8.48
CA ASN A 46 13.87 -13.43 7.21
C ASN A 46 13.51 -12.57 5.97
N GLY A 47 13.76 -11.26 6.03
CA GLY A 47 13.46 -10.33 4.94
C GLY A 47 11.98 -9.98 4.75
N THR A 48 11.10 -10.41 5.66
CA THR A 48 9.66 -10.13 5.61
C THR A 48 9.19 -9.43 6.88
N ALA A 49 8.17 -8.57 6.77
CA ALA A 49 7.54 -7.98 7.94
C ALA A 49 6.90 -9.06 8.82
N THR A 50 6.95 -8.90 10.14
CA THR A 50 6.26 -9.80 11.09
C THR A 50 4.73 -9.74 10.90
N PRO A 51 3.95 -10.74 11.35
CA PRO A 51 2.49 -10.70 11.19
C PRO A 51 1.80 -9.50 11.87
N VAL A 52 2.43 -8.95 12.91
CA VAL A 52 1.94 -7.78 13.66
C VAL A 52 3.12 -6.83 13.91
N PRO A 53 2.95 -5.52 13.74
CA PRO A 53 3.98 -4.54 14.10
C PRO A 53 4.21 -4.51 15.61
N SER A 54 5.41 -4.12 16.03
CA SER A 54 5.77 -3.95 17.44
C SER A 54 5.06 -2.77 18.10
N ARG A 55 4.73 -1.73 17.32
CA ARG A 55 4.03 -0.52 17.77
C ARG A 55 4.77 0.23 18.91
N LYS A 56 6.10 0.11 18.99
CA LYS A 56 6.90 0.85 19.98
C LYS A 56 7.07 2.31 19.56
N TRP A 57 6.90 2.60 18.26
CA TRP A 57 7.00 3.93 17.69
C TRP A 57 5.97 4.14 16.59
N ILE A 58 5.26 5.26 16.66
CA ILE A 58 4.35 5.74 15.63
C ILE A 58 4.74 7.19 15.36
N SER A 59 4.89 7.56 14.10
CA SER A 59 5.18 8.94 13.70
C SER A 59 4.02 9.87 14.06
N GLU A 60 4.33 11.08 14.53
CA GLU A 60 3.34 12.16 14.67
C GLU A 60 2.94 12.77 13.32
N GLU A 61 3.77 12.58 12.30
CA GLU A 61 3.48 13.01 10.93
C GLU A 61 2.42 12.12 10.29
N ILE A 62 1.38 12.75 9.74
CA ILE A 62 0.34 12.11 8.94
C ILE A 62 0.62 12.44 7.47
N GLU A 63 0.72 11.42 6.63
CA GLU A 63 0.98 11.54 5.20
C GLU A 63 -0.21 11.03 4.36
N ASP A 64 -0.39 11.64 3.19
CA ASP A 64 -1.32 11.14 2.18
C ASP A 64 -0.71 9.92 1.47
N ILE A 65 -1.32 8.76 1.68
CA ILE A 65 -0.91 7.50 1.09
C ILE A 65 -1.81 7.19 -0.10
N LYS A 66 -1.21 7.01 -1.28
CA LYS A 66 -1.88 6.49 -2.47
C LYS A 66 -1.63 4.99 -2.60
N LEU A 67 -2.69 4.20 -2.58
CA LEU A 67 -2.65 2.77 -2.84
C LEU A 67 -3.12 2.48 -4.26
N ILE A 68 -2.34 1.65 -4.97
CA ILE A 68 -2.66 1.15 -6.31
C ILE A 68 -2.58 -0.39 -6.28
N PRO A 69 -3.20 -1.10 -7.24
CA PRO A 69 -3.04 -2.54 -7.34
C PRO A 69 -1.57 -2.91 -7.44
N TYR A 70 -1.18 -4.01 -6.79
CA TYR A 70 0.22 -4.46 -6.80
C TYR A 70 0.76 -4.69 -8.22
N GLY A 71 -0.09 -5.17 -9.15
CA GLY A 71 0.27 -5.33 -10.56
C GLY A 71 0.46 -4.02 -11.34
N CYS A 72 0.12 -2.88 -10.74
CA CYS A 72 0.31 -1.55 -11.34
C CYS A 72 1.60 -0.86 -10.85
N THR A 73 2.56 -1.60 -10.29
CA THR A 73 3.84 -1.04 -9.83
C THR A 73 5.01 -1.51 -10.70
N ASN A 74 6.15 -0.84 -10.57
CA ASN A 74 7.39 -1.28 -11.21
C ASN A 74 7.96 -2.47 -10.42
N LEU A 75 7.64 -3.69 -10.86
CA LEU A 75 8.18 -4.91 -10.27
C LEU A 75 9.66 -5.05 -10.66
N ARG A 76 10.54 -5.04 -9.66
CA ARG A 76 11.96 -5.40 -9.83
C ARG A 76 12.10 -6.87 -9.52
N MET A 77 12.53 -7.65 -10.50
CA MET A 77 12.91 -9.04 -10.30
C MET A 77 14.42 -9.09 -10.03
N THR A 78 14.79 -9.46 -8.81
CA THR A 78 16.19 -9.53 -8.39
C THR A 78 16.86 -10.85 -8.76
N GLU A 79 16.08 -11.92 -8.98
CA GLU A 79 16.58 -13.25 -9.31
C GLU A 79 15.70 -13.88 -10.39
N MET A 80 16.33 -14.43 -11.43
CA MET A 80 15.67 -15.19 -12.49
C MET A 80 15.87 -16.68 -12.23
N PRO A 81 14.83 -17.51 -12.25
CA PRO A 81 15.00 -18.95 -12.17
C PRO A 81 15.77 -19.45 -13.41
N ILE A 82 16.79 -20.26 -13.17
CA ILE A 82 17.56 -20.95 -14.21
C ILE A 82 16.87 -22.30 -14.47
N ILE A 83 16.72 -22.67 -15.75
CA ILE A 83 16.20 -23.97 -16.20
C ILE A 83 17.35 -24.97 -16.28
#